data_AF-A0A9E5Y579-F1
#
_entry.id   AF-A0A9E5Y579-F1
#
_cell.length_a   1.000
_cell.length_b   1.000
_cell.length_c   1.000
_cell.angle_alpha   90.00
_cell.angle_beta   90.00
_cell.angle_gamma   90.00
#
_symmetry.space_group_name_H-M   'P 1'
#
loop_
_entity.id
_entity.type
_entity.pdbx_description
1 polymer ?
#
loop_
_entity_poly.entity_id
_entity_poly.type
_entity_poly.pdbx_seq_one_letter_code
_entity_poly.pdbx_strand_id
1 'polypeptide(L)'
;MMSFKNKKLYFLIIALLLIISAVCFFNTKYSSASNQEIINLIRQAETMIQRITIPPSEYIGNIKDLPESAKKQMLEQNLKDIDNLFGGNAHSSMINVVNYHFSRPISRNCVDGGVSKINIIRLNYTETGAEVTADVYKYLVHRENRNGQLVDVRLDGKGTYIYTLEKTADGWKITNIDGGPDLDSSRTRIIPVK
;
A
#
# COMPACT_ATOMS: atom_id res chain seq x y z
N MET A 1 31.08 -9.09 -46.07
CA MET A 1 30.29 -10.34 -45.95
C MET A 1 30.62 -11.02 -44.63
N MET A 2 29.71 -11.04 -43.66
CA MET A 2 29.90 -11.81 -42.42
C MET A 2 29.92 -13.31 -42.74
N SER A 3 31.00 -13.99 -42.39
CA SER A 3 31.18 -15.45 -42.56
C SER A 3 29.98 -16.23 -42.00
N PHE A 4 29.57 -17.29 -42.69
CA PHE A 4 28.44 -18.14 -42.33
C PHE A 4 28.54 -18.73 -40.90
N LYS A 5 29.76 -18.90 -40.38
CA LYS A 5 30.02 -19.29 -38.98
C LYS A 5 29.57 -18.23 -37.97
N ASN A 6 29.75 -16.94 -38.27
CA ASN A 6 29.38 -15.85 -37.37
C ASN A 6 27.87 -15.69 -37.27
N LYS A 7 27.12 -15.99 -38.35
CA LYS A 7 25.64 -15.94 -38.33
C LYS A 7 25.04 -17.04 -37.44
N LYS A 8 25.59 -18.26 -37.48
CA LYS A 8 25.14 -19.36 -36.60
C LYS A 8 25.43 -19.06 -35.13
N LEU A 9 26.61 -18.50 -34.83
CA LEU A 9 26.98 -18.10 -33.47
C LEU A 9 26.05 -16.99 -32.94
N TYR A 10 25.75 -15.98 -33.76
CA TYR A 10 24.81 -14.90 -33.39
C TYR A 10 23.40 -15.41 -33.11
N PHE A 11 22.90 -16.33 -33.96
CA PHE A 11 21.59 -16.94 -33.78
C PHE A 11 21.52 -17.76 -32.48
N LEU A 12 22.60 -18.47 -32.15
CA LEU A 12 22.71 -19.26 -30.92
C LEU A 12 22.70 -18.37 -29.67
N ILE A 13 23.40 -17.23 -29.71
CA ILE A 13 23.44 -16.25 -28.61
C ILE A 13 22.05 -15.62 -28.39
N ILE A 14 21.35 -15.22 -29.46
CA ILE A 14 20.00 -14.65 -29.36
C ILE A 14 19.01 -15.68 -28.81
N ALA A 15 19.06 -16.93 -29.29
CA ALA A 15 18.22 -18.00 -28.78
C ALA A 15 18.48 -18.27 -27.28
N LEU A 16 19.76 -18.26 -26.87
CA LEU A 16 20.12 -18.43 -25.46
C LEU A 16 19.60 -17.27 -24.59
N LEU A 17 19.70 -16.02 -25.06
CA LEU A 17 19.17 -14.85 -24.36
C LEU A 17 17.64 -14.90 -24.23
N LEU A 18 16.93 -15.36 -25.26
CA LEU A 18 15.47 -15.55 -25.22
C LEU A 18 15.08 -16.67 -24.24
N ILE A 19 15.84 -17.77 -24.20
CA ILE A 19 15.61 -18.86 -23.25
C ILE A 19 15.89 -18.40 -21.81
N ILE A 20 16.99 -17.68 -21.57
CA ILE A 20 17.31 -17.14 -20.24
C ILE A 20 16.23 -16.14 -19.80
N SER A 21 15.79 -15.24 -20.69
CA SER A 21 14.68 -14.31 -20.43
C SER A 21 13.40 -15.08 -20.08
N ALA A 22 13.02 -16.08 -20.87
CA ALA A 22 11.84 -16.89 -20.61
C ALA A 22 11.94 -17.63 -19.26
N VAL A 23 13.08 -18.26 -18.96
CA VAL A 23 13.31 -18.96 -17.67
C VAL A 23 13.25 -17.98 -16.50
N CYS A 24 13.81 -16.78 -16.63
CA CYS A 24 13.69 -15.73 -15.61
C CYS A 24 12.23 -15.29 -15.43
N PHE A 25 11.48 -15.07 -16.52
CA PHE A 25 10.05 -14.75 -16.49
C PHE A 25 9.19 -15.87 -15.90
N PHE A 26 9.56 -17.13 -16.08
CA PHE A 26 8.87 -18.26 -15.48
C PHE A 26 9.20 -18.38 -13.98
N ASN A 27 10.46 -18.32 -13.59
CA ASN A 27 10.86 -18.42 -12.18
C ASN A 27 10.32 -17.26 -11.31
N THR A 28 10.16 -16.06 -11.87
CA THR A 28 9.52 -14.96 -11.14
C THR A 28 8.05 -15.23 -10.85
N LYS A 29 7.31 -15.91 -11.75
CA LYS A 29 5.89 -16.24 -11.51
C LYS A 29 5.65 -17.32 -10.45
N TYR A 30 6.61 -18.23 -10.23
CA TYR A 30 6.41 -19.42 -9.39
C TYR A 30 7.10 -19.39 -8.02
N SER A 31 7.88 -18.35 -7.69
CA SER A 31 8.47 -18.26 -6.35
C SER A 31 7.43 -17.77 -5.33
N SER A 32 7.09 -18.65 -4.38
CA SER A 32 6.24 -18.32 -3.22
C SER A 32 6.87 -17.18 -2.42
N ALA A 33 6.08 -16.18 -2.05
CA ALA A 33 6.51 -15.13 -1.11
C ALA A 33 6.91 -15.75 0.24
N SER A 34 7.78 -15.10 1.00
CA SER A 34 7.87 -15.42 2.43
C SER A 34 6.68 -14.82 3.20
N ASN A 35 6.32 -15.38 4.36
CA ASN A 35 5.32 -14.76 5.25
C ASN A 35 5.66 -13.31 5.58
N GLN A 36 6.95 -12.99 5.73
CA GLN A 36 7.39 -11.63 6.04
C GLN A 36 7.19 -10.66 4.87
N GLU A 37 7.40 -11.13 3.64
CA GLU A 37 7.16 -10.33 2.42
C GLU A 37 5.67 -9.98 2.29
N ILE A 38 4.77 -10.94 2.54
CA ILE A 38 3.32 -10.72 2.57
C ILE A 38 2.93 -9.74 3.69
N ILE A 39 3.45 -9.93 4.90
CA ILE A 39 3.19 -9.02 6.03
C ILE A 39 3.65 -7.61 5.69
N ASN A 40 4.80 -7.46 5.04
CA ASN A 40 5.34 -6.16 4.65
C ASN A 40 4.48 -5.49 3.56
N LEU A 41 3.99 -6.25 2.58
CA LEU A 41 3.08 -5.75 1.56
C LEU A 41 1.76 -5.26 2.17
N ILE A 42 1.12 -6.10 2.99
CA ILE A 42 -0.14 -5.73 3.68
C ILE A 42 0.09 -4.52 4.58
N ARG A 43 1.19 -4.49 5.34
CA ARG A 43 1.52 -3.35 6.23
C ARG A 43 1.67 -2.06 5.44
N GLN A 44 2.39 -2.08 4.32
CA GLN A 44 2.60 -0.89 3.49
C GLN A 44 1.28 -0.41 2.88
N ALA A 45 0.48 -1.30 2.30
CA ALA A 45 -0.82 -0.97 1.73
C ALA A 45 -1.79 -0.38 2.75
N GLU A 46 -1.94 -1.04 3.89
CA GLU A 46 -2.85 -0.59 4.95
C GLU A 46 -2.34 0.68 5.63
N THR A 47 -1.02 0.85 5.75
CA THR A 47 -0.45 2.10 6.25
C THR A 47 -0.69 3.24 5.27
N MET A 48 -0.51 3.02 3.97
CA MET A 48 -0.81 4.02 2.94
C MET A 48 -2.27 4.47 3.04
N ILE A 49 -3.23 3.54 3.16
CA ILE A 49 -4.66 3.84 3.32
C ILE A 49 -4.93 4.76 4.52
N GLN A 50 -4.34 4.46 5.68
CA GLN A 50 -4.52 5.30 6.88
C GLN A 50 -3.81 6.66 6.77
N ARG A 51 -2.87 6.82 5.84
CA ARG A 51 -2.04 8.01 5.68
C ARG A 51 -2.41 8.88 4.48
N ILE A 52 -3.42 8.52 3.69
CA ILE A 52 -3.83 9.24 2.46
C ILE A 52 -3.90 10.76 2.67
N THR A 53 -4.48 11.19 3.79
CA THR A 53 -4.74 12.61 4.11
C THR A 53 -3.82 13.17 5.19
N ILE A 54 -2.81 12.43 5.64
CA ILE A 54 -1.85 12.94 6.64
C ILE A 54 -0.90 13.89 5.92
N PRO A 55 -0.91 15.18 6.28
CA PRO A 55 -0.08 16.16 5.61
C PRO A 55 1.39 16.00 6.03
N PRO A 56 2.33 16.61 5.27
CA PRO A 56 3.72 16.72 5.71
C PRO A 56 3.82 17.37 7.09
N SER A 57 4.84 16.97 7.85
CA SER A 57 4.97 17.31 9.28
C SER A 57 4.92 18.81 9.59
N GLU A 58 5.40 19.65 8.68
CA GLU A 58 5.40 21.11 8.79
C GLU A 58 4.00 21.73 8.71
N TYR A 59 2.99 20.97 8.25
CA TYR A 59 1.60 21.41 8.18
C TYR A 59 0.72 20.84 9.29
N ILE A 60 1.18 19.81 10.02
CA ILE A 60 0.40 19.13 11.06
C ILE A 60 -0.01 20.09 12.19
N GLY A 61 -1.26 19.95 12.63
CA GLY A 61 -1.79 20.62 13.81
C GLY A 61 -2.23 22.06 13.59
N ASN A 62 -2.31 22.48 12.34
CA ASN A 62 -2.94 23.73 11.94
C ASN A 62 -4.36 23.44 11.43
N ILE A 63 -5.38 24.14 11.91
CA ILE A 63 -6.78 23.90 11.49
C ILE A 63 -7.08 24.50 10.10
N LYS A 64 -6.09 25.12 9.44
CA LYS A 64 -6.21 25.66 8.09
C LYS A 64 -6.15 24.57 7.01
N ASP A 65 -6.69 24.85 5.83
CA ASP A 65 -6.60 23.97 4.66
C ASP A 65 -5.17 23.83 4.16
N LEU A 66 -4.77 22.64 3.72
CA LEU A 66 -3.44 22.39 3.14
C LEU A 66 -3.20 23.24 1.87
N PRO A 67 -1.99 23.82 1.65
CA PRO A 67 -1.69 24.52 0.40
C PRO A 67 -1.78 23.59 -0.81
N GLU A 68 -2.24 24.12 -1.95
CA GLU A 68 -2.41 23.33 -3.19
C GLU A 68 -1.10 22.66 -3.67
N SER A 69 0.06 23.27 -3.44
CA SER A 69 1.35 22.66 -3.76
C SER A 69 1.63 21.39 -2.96
N ALA A 70 1.39 21.42 -1.65
CA ALA A 70 1.54 20.26 -0.78
C ALA A 70 0.49 19.18 -1.11
N LYS A 71 -0.74 19.60 -1.39
CA LYS A 71 -1.82 18.70 -1.83
C LYS A 71 -1.44 17.97 -3.13
N LYS A 72 -0.88 18.68 -4.11
CA LYS A 72 -0.40 18.07 -5.36
C LYS A 72 0.71 17.04 -5.12
N GLN A 73 1.70 17.37 -4.29
CA GLN A 73 2.78 16.44 -3.95
C GLN A 73 2.28 15.18 -3.26
N MET A 74 1.36 15.33 -2.30
CA MET A 74 0.72 14.19 -1.64
C MET A 74 -0.08 13.34 -2.63
N LEU A 75 -0.82 13.94 -3.55
CA LEU A 75 -1.55 13.21 -4.58
C LEU A 75 -0.60 12.37 -5.44
N GLU A 76 0.47 12.98 -5.95
CA GLU A 76 1.49 12.29 -6.77
C GLU A 76 2.13 11.13 -6.00
N GLN A 77 2.46 11.33 -4.73
CA GLN A 77 3.03 10.27 -3.88
C GLN A 77 2.04 9.13 -3.63
N ASN A 78 0.77 9.44 -3.32
CA ASN A 78 -0.26 8.42 -3.13
C ASN A 78 -0.50 7.60 -4.40
N LEU A 79 -0.53 8.24 -5.58
CA LEU A 79 -0.68 7.53 -6.86
C LEU A 79 0.51 6.60 -7.14
N LYS A 80 1.74 7.06 -6.85
CA LYS A 80 2.93 6.22 -6.94
C LYS A 80 2.88 5.02 -6.00
N ASP A 81 2.43 5.22 -4.76
CA ASP A 81 2.26 4.14 -3.79
C ASP A 81 1.18 3.15 -4.26
N ILE A 82 0.11 3.64 -4.90
CA ILE A 82 -0.91 2.77 -5.50
C ILE A 82 -0.30 1.87 -6.58
N ASP A 83 0.49 2.44 -7.49
CA ASP A 83 1.14 1.69 -8.56
C ASP A 83 2.10 0.61 -8.03
N ASN A 84 2.75 0.86 -6.90
CA ASN A 84 3.67 -0.09 -6.27
C ASN A 84 2.95 -1.21 -5.52
N LEU A 85 1.83 -0.91 -4.86
CA LEU A 85 1.22 -1.81 -3.87
C LEU A 85 0.01 -2.57 -4.41
N PHE A 86 -0.70 -2.02 -5.40
CA PHE A 86 -1.99 -2.55 -5.85
C PHE A 86 -1.98 -2.89 -7.33
N GLY A 87 -2.74 -3.92 -7.69
CA GLY A 87 -3.06 -4.31 -9.06
C GLY A 87 -4.56 -4.55 -9.20
N GLY A 88 -5.00 -4.98 -10.39
CA GLY A 88 -6.38 -5.39 -10.65
C GLY A 88 -7.44 -4.38 -10.18
N ASN A 89 -8.50 -4.89 -9.55
CA ASN A 89 -9.62 -4.07 -9.08
C ASN A 89 -9.23 -3.17 -7.90
N ALA A 90 -8.34 -3.64 -7.01
CA ALA A 90 -7.89 -2.85 -5.86
C ALA A 90 -7.15 -1.57 -6.30
N HIS A 91 -6.35 -1.63 -7.37
CA HIS A 91 -5.66 -0.46 -7.93
C HIS A 91 -6.65 0.64 -8.34
N SER A 92 -7.65 0.28 -9.15
CA SER A 92 -8.68 1.23 -9.60
C SER A 92 -9.51 1.78 -8.45
N SER A 93 -9.87 0.94 -7.48
CA SER A 93 -10.59 1.36 -6.28
C SER A 93 -9.78 2.35 -5.44
N MET A 94 -8.48 2.13 -5.27
CA MET A 94 -7.63 3.04 -4.49
C MET A 94 -7.39 4.37 -5.21
N ILE A 95 -7.27 4.38 -6.55
CA ILE A 95 -7.25 5.63 -7.31
C ILE A 95 -8.53 6.45 -7.04
N ASN A 96 -9.70 5.81 -7.04
CA ASN A 96 -10.96 6.50 -6.76
C ASN A 96 -11.03 7.04 -5.32
N VAL A 97 -10.54 6.28 -4.34
CA VAL A 97 -10.48 6.72 -2.93
C VAL A 97 -9.56 7.93 -2.79
N VAL A 98 -8.36 7.88 -3.36
CA VAL A 98 -7.42 9.01 -3.34
C VAL A 98 -8.04 10.22 -4.03
N ASN A 99 -8.54 10.08 -5.25
CA ASN A 99 -9.18 11.19 -5.97
C ASN A 99 -10.36 11.79 -5.20
N TYR A 100 -11.16 10.96 -4.52
CA TYR A 100 -12.24 11.43 -3.67
C TYR A 100 -11.74 12.32 -2.54
N HIS A 101 -10.72 11.89 -1.78
CA HIS A 101 -10.13 12.69 -0.70
C HIS A 101 -9.50 13.99 -1.21
N PHE A 102 -8.82 13.93 -2.37
CA PHE A 102 -8.14 15.08 -2.95
C PHE A 102 -9.06 16.02 -3.74
N SER A 103 -10.30 15.64 -4.03
CA SER A 103 -11.32 16.54 -4.60
C SER A 103 -11.87 17.56 -3.60
N ARG A 104 -11.50 17.44 -2.32
CA ARG A 104 -12.04 18.23 -1.21
C ARG A 104 -10.92 18.99 -0.47
N PRO A 105 -11.26 19.97 0.39
CA PRO A 105 -10.31 20.52 1.35
C PRO A 105 -9.77 19.41 2.27
N ILE A 106 -8.45 19.40 2.48
CA ILE A 106 -7.80 18.49 3.42
C ILE A 106 -7.46 19.28 4.66
N SER A 107 -8.09 18.91 5.78
CA SER A 107 -7.77 19.45 7.09
C SER A 107 -6.42 18.92 7.56
N ARG A 108 -5.58 19.79 8.13
CA ARG A 108 -4.25 19.39 8.61
C ARG A 108 -4.28 18.86 10.04
N ASN A 109 -5.41 18.24 10.40
CA ASN A 109 -5.64 17.69 11.72
C ASN A 109 -5.29 16.21 11.80
N CYS A 110 -5.18 15.46 10.71
CA CYS A 110 -4.59 14.12 10.76
C CYS A 110 -3.09 14.23 11.08
N VAL A 111 -2.62 13.54 12.11
CA VAL A 111 -1.26 13.65 12.67
C VAL A 111 -0.44 12.42 12.35
N ASP A 112 -1.03 11.24 12.54
CA ASP A 112 -0.34 9.96 12.35
C ASP A 112 -1.35 8.85 12.04
N GLY A 113 -0.88 7.75 11.47
CA GLY A 113 -1.73 6.63 11.10
C GLY A 113 -0.93 5.48 10.52
N GLY A 114 -1.44 4.27 10.71
CA GLY A 114 -0.83 3.07 10.13
C GLY A 114 -1.26 1.77 10.79
N VAL A 115 -0.40 0.76 10.65
CA VAL A 115 -0.62 -0.60 11.17
C VAL A 115 0.32 -0.89 12.33
N SER A 116 -0.25 -1.25 13.48
CA SER A 116 0.52 -1.65 14.67
C SER A 116 0.89 -3.13 14.65
N LYS A 117 -0.01 -4.00 14.17
CA LYS A 117 0.18 -5.45 14.16
C LYS A 117 -0.57 -6.09 13.01
N ILE A 118 0.00 -7.16 12.45
CA ILE A 118 -0.64 -8.07 11.51
C ILE A 118 -0.47 -9.48 12.06
N ASN A 119 -1.55 -10.27 12.02
CA ASN A 119 -1.52 -11.68 12.33
C ASN A 119 -2.14 -12.46 11.17
N ILE A 120 -1.33 -13.24 10.44
CA ILE A 120 -1.83 -14.12 9.38
C ILE A 120 -2.58 -15.26 10.04
N ILE A 121 -3.85 -15.41 9.67
CA ILE A 121 -4.73 -16.51 10.10
C ILE A 121 -4.62 -17.66 9.10
N ARG A 122 -4.63 -17.34 7.80
CA ARG A 122 -4.57 -18.31 6.71
C ARG A 122 -3.78 -17.73 5.54
N LEU A 123 -2.98 -18.59 4.91
CA LEU A 123 -2.25 -18.27 3.69
C LEU A 123 -2.31 -19.48 2.75
N ASN A 124 -2.92 -19.29 1.59
CA ASN A 124 -3.03 -20.31 0.55
C ASN A 124 -2.39 -19.78 -0.73
N TYR A 125 -1.42 -20.49 -1.29
CA TYR A 125 -0.87 -20.14 -2.61
C TYR A 125 -1.74 -20.71 -3.72
N THR A 126 -1.91 -19.94 -4.79
CA THR A 126 -2.56 -20.36 -6.03
C THR A 126 -1.52 -20.43 -7.15
N GLU A 127 -1.92 -20.86 -8.35
CA GLU A 127 -1.01 -20.90 -9.50
C GLU A 127 -0.44 -19.52 -9.88
N THR A 128 -1.18 -18.46 -9.59
CA THR A 128 -0.84 -17.08 -10.00
C THR A 128 -0.56 -16.14 -8.83
N GLY A 129 -0.69 -16.62 -7.59
CA GLY A 129 -0.65 -15.72 -6.46
C GLY A 129 -0.88 -16.36 -5.09
N ALA A 130 -1.54 -15.61 -4.20
CA ALA A 130 -1.88 -16.06 -2.86
C ALA A 130 -3.18 -15.43 -2.35
N GLU A 131 -3.91 -16.17 -1.54
CA GLU A 131 -5.02 -15.67 -0.73
C GLU A 131 -4.58 -15.65 0.74
N VAL A 132 -4.76 -14.49 1.40
CA VAL A 132 -4.33 -14.26 2.77
C VAL A 132 -5.50 -13.81 3.60
N THR A 133 -5.82 -14.52 4.67
CA THR A 133 -6.71 -14.03 5.73
C THR A 133 -5.86 -13.53 6.88
N ALA A 134 -6.04 -12.28 7.30
CA ALA A 134 -5.25 -11.69 8.38
C ALA A 134 -6.08 -10.78 9.29
N ASP A 135 -5.74 -10.82 10.58
CA ASP A 135 -6.13 -9.78 11.53
C ASP A 135 -5.16 -8.61 11.41
N VAL A 136 -5.68 -7.42 11.12
CA VAL A 136 -4.91 -6.18 10.98
C VAL A 136 -5.34 -5.19 12.04
N TYR A 137 -4.36 -4.71 12.82
CA TYR A 137 -4.55 -3.75 13.90
C TYR A 137 -4.08 -2.40 13.42
N LYS A 138 -5.02 -1.46 13.28
CA LYS A 138 -4.79 -0.15 12.67
C LYS A 138 -4.96 0.93 13.71
N TYR A 139 -4.40 2.09 13.41
CA TYR A 139 -4.64 3.29 14.18
C TYR A 139 -4.62 4.53 13.31
N LEU A 140 -5.32 5.56 13.77
CA LEU A 140 -5.31 6.90 13.23
C LEU A 140 -5.23 7.88 14.40
N VAL A 141 -4.45 8.94 14.24
CA VAL A 141 -4.32 10.02 15.21
C VAL A 141 -4.75 11.31 14.54
N HIS A 142 -5.73 11.99 15.11
CA HIS A 142 -6.11 13.33 14.68
C HIS A 142 -6.02 14.32 15.83
N ARG A 143 -5.67 15.56 15.53
CA ARG A 143 -5.63 16.67 16.47
C ARG A 143 -6.99 17.35 16.53
N GLU A 144 -7.48 17.61 17.73
CA GLU A 144 -8.71 18.37 17.95
C GLU A 144 -8.51 19.43 19.03
N ASN A 145 -9.34 20.46 19.00
CA ASN A 145 -9.45 21.40 20.11
C ASN A 145 -10.54 20.90 21.06
N ARG A 146 -10.15 20.57 22.29
CA ARG A 146 -11.05 20.13 23.35
C ARG A 146 -10.95 21.10 24.51
N ASN A 147 -12.01 21.86 24.75
CA ASN A 147 -12.10 22.84 25.84
C ASN A 147 -10.96 23.88 25.81
N GLY A 148 -10.55 24.34 24.62
CA GLY A 148 -9.49 25.35 24.45
C GLY A 148 -8.07 24.77 24.47
N GLN A 149 -7.91 23.46 24.61
CA GLN A 149 -6.62 22.77 24.57
C GLN A 149 -6.52 21.89 23.33
N LEU A 150 -5.36 21.90 22.66
CA LEU A 150 -5.08 20.95 21.60
C LEU A 150 -4.77 19.59 22.20
N VAL A 151 -5.47 18.56 21.71
CA VAL A 151 -5.25 17.17 22.08
C VAL A 151 -5.15 16.32 20.82
N ASP A 152 -4.33 15.27 20.88
CA ASP A 152 -4.28 14.24 19.86
C ASP A 152 -5.21 13.10 20.30
N VAL A 153 -6.18 12.76 19.46
CA VAL A 153 -7.08 11.63 19.65
C VAL A 153 -6.61 10.48 18.78
N ARG A 154 -6.20 9.41 19.45
CA ARG A 154 -5.87 8.14 18.80
C ARG A 154 -7.09 7.24 18.76
N LEU A 155 -7.44 6.79 17.57
CA LEU A 155 -8.40 5.73 17.27
C LEU A 155 -7.62 4.46 17.02
N ASP A 156 -7.93 3.38 17.72
CA ASP A 156 -7.37 2.05 17.44
C ASP A 156 -8.48 1.13 16.89
N GLY A 157 -8.13 0.24 15.97
CA GLY A 157 -9.08 -0.68 15.33
C GLY A 157 -8.47 -2.04 15.05
N LYS A 158 -9.33 -3.06 14.97
CA LYS A 158 -8.97 -4.41 14.53
C LYS A 158 -9.99 -4.86 13.51
N GLY A 159 -9.52 -5.18 12.30
CA GLY A 159 -10.31 -5.83 11.27
C GLY A 159 -9.72 -7.17 10.88
N THR A 160 -10.59 -8.09 10.44
CA THR A 160 -10.18 -9.31 9.76
C THR A 160 -10.44 -9.10 8.26
N TYR A 161 -9.39 -9.27 7.47
CA TYR A 161 -9.40 -9.00 6.04
C TYR A 161 -8.98 -10.23 5.24
N ILE A 162 -9.49 -10.30 4.01
CA ILE A 162 -9.07 -11.26 3.00
C ILE A 162 -8.39 -10.48 1.88
N TYR A 163 -7.13 -10.81 1.62
CA TYR A 163 -6.33 -10.23 0.55
C TYR A 163 -6.12 -11.26 -0.54
N THR A 164 -6.35 -10.85 -1.79
CA THR A 164 -5.86 -11.58 -2.97
C THR A 164 -4.61 -10.89 -3.47
N LEU A 165 -3.53 -11.65 -3.62
CA LEU A 165 -2.22 -11.18 -4.03
C LEU A 165 -1.84 -11.82 -5.36
N GLU A 166 -1.21 -11.07 -6.25
CA GLU A 166 -0.63 -11.57 -7.49
C GLU A 166 0.83 -11.18 -7.60
N LYS A 167 1.63 -12.05 -8.21
CA LYS A 167 3.04 -11.77 -8.48
C LYS A 167 3.22 -11.18 -9.87
N THR A 168 3.72 -9.95 -9.94
CA THR A 168 4.03 -9.25 -11.19
C THR A 168 5.54 -9.15 -11.40
N ALA A 169 5.96 -8.54 -12.51
CA ALA A 169 7.38 -8.24 -12.77
C ALA A 169 7.98 -7.28 -11.73
N ASP A 170 7.15 -6.43 -11.12
CA ASP A 170 7.57 -5.42 -10.15
C ASP A 170 7.48 -5.91 -8.69
N GLY A 171 7.02 -7.15 -8.48
CA GLY A 171 6.83 -7.75 -7.16
C GLY A 171 5.40 -8.18 -6.90
N TRP A 172 5.11 -8.50 -5.64
CA TRP A 172 3.76 -8.85 -5.20
C TRP A 172 2.86 -7.62 -5.09
N LYS A 173 1.64 -7.72 -5.60
CA LYS A 173 0.62 -6.66 -5.52
C LYS A 173 -0.68 -7.20 -4.95
N ILE A 174 -1.42 -6.35 -4.23
CA ILE A 174 -2.77 -6.65 -3.76
C ILE A 174 -3.75 -6.36 -4.90
N THR A 175 -4.51 -7.37 -5.32
CA THR A 175 -5.50 -7.23 -6.41
C THR A 175 -6.93 -7.15 -5.90
N ASN A 176 -7.18 -7.63 -4.68
CA ASN A 176 -8.46 -7.50 -4.00
C ASN A 176 -8.28 -7.41 -2.48
N ILE A 177 -9.17 -6.66 -1.83
CA ILE A 177 -9.30 -6.58 -0.36
C ILE A 177 -10.78 -6.72 -0.02
N ASP A 178 -11.09 -7.64 0.87
CA ASP A 178 -12.44 -7.80 1.43
C ASP A 178 -12.37 -7.87 2.97
N GLY A 179 -13.48 -7.54 3.64
CA GLY A 179 -13.64 -7.60 5.10
C GLY A 179 -13.78 -6.25 5.82
N GLY A 180 -13.71 -6.30 7.15
CA GLY A 180 -13.93 -5.17 8.08
C GLY A 180 -14.32 -5.64 9.49
N PRO A 181 -14.33 -4.78 10.54
CA PRO A 181 -14.28 -3.31 10.53
C PRO A 181 -12.86 -2.70 10.60
N ASP A 182 -12.72 -1.43 10.24
CA ASP A 182 -11.43 -0.72 10.11
C ASP A 182 -10.95 -0.09 11.43
N LEU A 183 -11.52 1.05 11.80
CA LEU A 183 -11.27 1.77 13.05
C LEU A 183 -12.47 1.68 13.99
N ASP A 184 -12.22 1.63 15.30
CA ASP A 184 -13.26 1.54 16.33
C ASP A 184 -13.33 2.85 17.12
N SER A 185 -14.37 3.65 16.87
CA SER A 185 -14.58 4.94 17.54
C SER A 185 -14.85 4.82 19.05
N SER A 186 -15.19 3.61 19.54
CA SER A 186 -15.31 3.35 20.98
C SER A 186 -13.94 3.20 21.66
N ARG A 187 -12.87 2.97 20.89
CA ARG A 187 -11.49 2.80 21.37
C ARG A 187 -10.66 4.04 21.08
N THR A 188 -11.02 5.13 21.76
CA THR A 188 -10.28 6.39 21.68
C THR A 188 -9.36 6.60 22.88
N ARG A 189 -8.17 7.14 22.63
CA ARG A 189 -7.26 7.63 23.66
C ARG A 189 -6.93 9.09 23.40
N ILE A 190 -7.12 9.92 24.42
CA ILE A 190 -6.74 11.34 24.39
C ILE A 190 -5.29 11.47 24.85
N ILE A 191 -4.48 12.13 24.04
CA ILE A 191 -3.05 12.35 24.27
C ILE A 191 -2.84 13.87 24.33
N PRO A 192 -2.38 14.44 25.46
CA PRO A 192 -2.03 15.85 25.51
C PRO A 192 -0.95 16.18 24.49
N VAL A 193 -1.15 17.24 23.70
CA VAL A 193 -0.11 17.77 22.82
C VAL A 193 0.95 18.43 23.70
N LYS A 194 2.21 18.01 23.55
CA LYS A 194 3.35 18.60 24.26
C LYS A 194 3.84 19.86 23.56
#